data_AF-A0AAV3M796-F1
#
_entry.id   AF-A0AAV3M796-F1
#
_cell.length_a   1.000
_cell.length_b   1.000
_cell.length_c   1.000
_cell.angle_alpha   90.00
_cell.angle_beta   90.00
_cell.angle_gamma   90.00
#
_symmetry.space_group_name_H-M   'P 1'
#
loop_
_entity.id
_entity.type
_entity.pdbx_description
1 polymer ?
#
loop_
_entity_poly.entity_id
_entity_poly.type
_entity_poly.pdbx_seq_one_letter_code
_entity_poly.pdbx_strand_id
1 'polypeptide(L)' 'MITSPNGFRGEVNAQEAVSIVSLILLSHFSFVTHEKGHQDDCERISACFHQLRDFFNIIP' A
#
# COMPACT_ATOMS: atom_id res chain seq x y z
N MET A 1 6.71 -9.18 15.96
CA MET A 1 6.51 -10.02 14.77
C MET A 1 5.38 -9.40 13.97
N ILE A 2 5.69 -8.69 12.87
CA ILE A 2 4.64 -8.20 11.96
C ILE A 2 4.06 -9.44 11.28
N THR A 3 2.81 -9.79 11.58
CA THR A 3 2.10 -10.84 10.87
C THR A 3 1.64 -10.27 9.54
N SER A 4 2.36 -10.59 8.47
CA SER A 4 1.96 -10.20 7.13
C SER A 4 0.70 -10.98 6.70
N PRO A 5 -0.31 -10.35 6.07
CA PRO A 5 -1.53 -11.03 5.63
C PRO A 5 -1.29 -12.21 4.69
N ASN A 6 -0.17 -12.21 3.97
CA ASN A 6 0.25 -13.27 3.04
C ASN A 6 1.12 -14.37 3.70
N GLY A 7 1.28 -14.35 5.02
CA GLY A 7 2.10 -15.32 5.74
C GLY A 7 3.61 -15.14 5.55
N PHE A 8 4.07 -14.02 4.96
CA PHE A 8 5.49 -13.69 4.84
C PHE A 8 6.15 -13.63 6.23
N ARG A 9 7.24 -14.38 6.39
CA ARG A 9 8.05 -14.49 7.63
C ARG A 9 9.53 -14.18 7.38
N GLY A 10 9.84 -13.37 6.36
CA GLY A 10 11.21 -12.89 6.14
C GLY A 10 11.55 -11.72 7.06
N GLU A 11 12.84 -11.51 7.31
CA GLU A 11 13.32 -10.24 7.83
C GLU A 11 13.17 -9.19 6.74
N VAL A 12 12.40 -8.14 7.04
CA VAL A 12 12.32 -6.94 6.21
C VAL A 12 13.17 -5.86 6.85
N ASN A 13 13.93 -5.15 6.04
CA ASN A 13 14.58 -3.93 6.50
C ASN A 13 13.51 -2.83 6.75
N ALA A 14 13.89 -1.75 7.42
CA ALA A 14 12.94 -0.69 7.77
C ALA A 14 12.28 -0.05 6.53
N GLN A 15 13.01 0.06 5.42
CA GLN A 15 12.49 0.61 4.16
C GLN A 15 11.40 -0.30 3.58
N GLU A 16 11.67 -1.60 3.45
CA GLU A 16 10.71 -2.60 2.98
C GLU A 16 9.47 -2.68 3.88
N ALA A 17 9.66 -2.60 5.20
CA ALA A 17 8.54 -2.58 6.14
C ALA A 17 7.63 -1.36 5.92
N VAL A 18 8.21 -0.17 5.73
CA VAL A 18 7.47 1.05 5.42
C VAL A 18 6.75 0.91 4.08
N SER A 19 7.41 0.37 3.06
CA SER A 19 6.82 0.09 1.74
C SER A 19 5.55 -0.75 1.85
N ILE A 20 5.63 -1.88 2.55
CA ILE A 20 4.52 -2.81 2.72
C ILE A 20 3.37 -2.13 3.48
N VAL A 21 3.66 -1.46 4.58
CA VAL A 21 2.64 -0.79 5.40
C VAL A 21 1.96 0.33 4.62
N SER A 22 2.71 1.14 3.88
CA SER A 22 2.15 2.21 3.04
C SER A 22 1.23 1.67 1.95
N LEU A 23 1.60 0.57 1.27
CA LEU A 23 0.74 -0.06 0.26
C LEU A 23 -0.54 -0.66 0.89
N ILE A 24 -0.45 -1.27 2.06
CA ILE A 24 -1.62 -1.78 2.80
C ILE A 24 -2.56 -0.62 3.18
N LEU A 25 -2.01 0.48 3.71
CA LEU A 25 -2.82 1.64 4.08
C LEU A 25 -3.49 2.29 2.88
N LEU A 26 -2.77 2.51 1.79
CA LEU A 26 -3.33 3.12 0.58
C LEU A 26 -4.42 2.24 -0.03
N SER A 27 -4.24 0.92 -0.08
CA SER A 27 -5.28 0.01 -0.57
C SER A 27 -6.52 0.00 0.33
N HIS A 28 -6.34 0.01 1.66
CA HIS A 28 -7.44 0.12 2.61
C HIS A 28 -8.21 1.44 2.47
N PHE A 29 -7.51 2.57 2.40
CA PHE A 29 -8.16 3.87 2.28
C PHE A 29 -8.89 4.03 0.94
N SER A 30 -8.32 3.55 -0.17
CA SER A 30 -8.99 3.54 -1.47
C SER A 30 -10.35 2.81 -1.38
N PHE A 31 -10.36 1.61 -0.79
CA PHE A 31 -11.59 0.86 -0.55
C PHE A 31 -12.60 1.63 0.32
N VAL A 32 -12.17 2.20 1.45
CA VAL A 32 -13.07 2.95 2.34
C VAL A 32 -13.63 4.20 1.66
N THR A 33 -12.85 4.90 0.84
CA THR A 33 -13.34 6.07 0.09
C THR A 33 -14.33 5.68 -1.00
N HIS A 34 -14.11 4.56 -1.68
CA HIS A 34 -15.05 4.01 -2.64
C HIS A 34 -16.40 3.69 -1.98
N GLU A 35 -16.39 2.95 -0.87
CA GLU A 35 -17.61 2.58 -0.13
C GLU A 35 -18.40 3.79 0.39
N LYS A 36 -17.71 4.92 0.64
CA LYS A 36 -18.34 6.18 1.06
C LYS A 36 -18.80 7.06 -0.10
N GLY A 37 -18.56 6.67 -1.35
CA GLY A 37 -18.90 7.46 -2.53
C GLY A 37 -17.99 8.67 -2.77
N HIS A 38 -16.80 8.69 -2.16
CA HIS A 38 -15.80 9.76 -2.35
C HIS A 38 -14.89 9.44 -3.55
N GLN A 39 -15.45 9.55 -4.76
CA GLN A 39 -14.79 9.10 -5.99
C GLN A 39 -13.45 9.80 -6.25
N ASP A 40 -13.39 11.13 -6.14
CA ASP A 40 -12.17 11.91 -6.40
C ASP A 40 -11.02 11.53 -5.46
N ASP A 41 -11.34 11.32 -4.18
CA ASP A 41 -10.34 10.89 -3.19
C ASP A 41 -9.88 9.45 -3.46
N CYS A 42 -10.82 8.56 -3.83
CA CYS A 42 -10.52 7.19 -4.22
C CYS A 42 -9.55 7.15 -5.42
N GLU A 43 -9.78 7.97 -6.44
CA GLU A 43 -8.91 8.05 -7.61
C GLU A 43 -7.51 8.59 -7.25
N ARG A 44 -7.43 9.63 -6.42
CA ARG A 44 -6.15 10.20 -5.96
C ARG A 44 -5.35 9.19 -5.13
N ILE A 45 -5.99 8.50 -4.19
CA ILE A 45 -5.34 7.50 -3.34
C ILE A 45 -4.89 6.31 -4.19
N SER A 46 -5.72 5.88 -5.14
CA SER A 46 -5.38 4.80 -6.08
C SER A 46 -4.20 5.19 -6.95
N ALA A 47 -4.12 6.42 -7.45
CA ALA A 47 -2.95 6.90 -8.20
C ALA A 47 -1.67 6.86 -7.34
N CYS A 48 -1.73 7.32 -6.09
CA CYS A 48 -0.61 7.22 -5.14
C CYS A 48 -0.16 5.78 -4.90
N PHE A 49 -1.10 4.83 -4.78
CA PHE A 49 -0.78 3.41 -4.64
C PHE A 49 0.03 2.89 -5.84
N HIS A 50 -0.42 3.19 -7.06
CA HIS A 50 0.26 2.73 -8.27
C HIS A 50 1.67 3.35 -8.40
N GLN A 51 1.81 4.65 -8.15
CA GLN A 51 3.11 5.33 -8.16
C GLN A 51 4.08 4.72 -7.14
N LEU A 52 3.61 4.45 -5.93
CA LEU A 52 4.44 3.86 -4.88
C LEU A 52 4.83 2.41 -5.20
N ARG A 53 3.89 1.61 -5.72
CA ARG A 53 4.17 0.24 -6.18
C ARG A 53 5.22 0.24 -7.30
N ASP A 54 5.06 1.11 -8.28
CA ASP A 54 5.96 1.18 -9.42
C ASP A 54 7.35 1.66 -9.01
N PHE A 55 7.45 2.60 -8.05
CA PHE A 55 8.72 2.99 -7.43
C PHE A 55 9.46 1.79 -6.82
N PHE A 56 8.77 0.92 -6.09
CA PHE A 56 9.41 -0.28 -5.50
C PHE A 56 9.80 -1.33 -6.55
N ASN A 57 9.07 -1.45 -7.66
CA ASN A 57 9.45 -2.36 -8.75
C ASN A 57 10.72 -1.93 -9.51
N ILE A 58 11.17 -0.69 -9.33
CA ILE A 58 12.37 -0.13 -9.97
C ILE A 58 13.61 -0.26 -9.07
N ILE A 59 13.43 -0.52 -7.77
CA ILE A 59 14.53 -0.71 -6.83
C ILE A 59 15.01 -2.18 -6.92
N PRO A 60 16.29 -2.44 -7.24
CA PRO A 60 16.84 -3.79 -7.37
C PRO A 60 16.99 -4.51 -6.03
#